data_AF-A0A929K9Z6-F1
#
_entry.id   AF-A0A929K9Z6-F1
#
_cell.length_a   1.000
_cell.length_b   1.000
_cell.length_c   1.000
_cell.angle_alpha   90.00
_cell.angle_beta   90.00
_cell.angle_gamma   90.00
#
_symmetry.space_group_name_H-M   'P 1'
#
loop_
_entity.id
_entity.type
_entity.pdbx_description
1 polymer ?
#
loop_
_entity_poly.entity_id
_entity_poly.type
_entity_poly.pdbx_seq_one_letter_code
_entity_poly.pdbx_strand_id
1 'polypeptide(L)'
;MEEIVTSDWGKFGTREIEEAKELLSHIKEIESYGKVEVCFNTHSGYVFLSDENYKVWMMNGDKIEEWYSCPYCGHEGFLGDMEHEPEDEECTRYMKEIKQRADEEEK
;
A
#
# COMPACT_ATOMS: atom_id res chain seq x y z
N MET A 1 -20.15 -9.57 -10.54
CA MET A 1 -19.08 -9.70 -9.54
C MET A 1 -19.18 -8.48 -8.65
N GLU A 2 -19.15 -8.67 -7.34
CA GLU A 2 -19.01 -7.53 -6.42
C GLU A 2 -17.62 -6.91 -6.62
N GLU A 3 -17.58 -5.58 -6.64
CA GLU A 3 -16.35 -4.83 -6.76
C GLU A 3 -15.67 -4.81 -5.38
N ILE A 4 -14.54 -5.52 -5.24
CA ILE A 4 -13.84 -5.67 -3.96
C ILE A 4 -13.18 -4.34 -3.55
N VAL A 5 -12.53 -3.65 -4.49
CA VAL A 5 -11.86 -2.36 -4.29
C VAL A 5 -12.57 -1.30 -5.12
N THR A 6 -12.90 -0.17 -4.51
CA THR A 6 -13.65 0.91 -5.14
C THR A 6 -13.06 2.28 -4.79
N SER A 7 -13.18 3.24 -5.69
CA SER A 7 -12.90 4.66 -5.43
C SER A 7 -14.19 5.51 -5.45
N ASP A 8 -15.35 4.86 -5.47
CA ASP A 8 -16.66 5.51 -5.34
C ASP A 8 -16.90 5.95 -3.89
N TRP A 9 -16.71 7.25 -3.62
CA TRP A 9 -16.97 7.87 -2.32
C TRP A 9 -18.39 7.65 -1.78
N GLY A 10 -19.38 7.33 -2.63
CA GLY A 10 -20.72 6.96 -2.19
C GLY A 10 -20.77 5.66 -1.37
N LYS A 11 -19.74 4.83 -1.47
CA LYS A 11 -19.60 3.57 -0.70
C LYS A 11 -18.82 3.75 0.61
N PHE A 12 -18.20 4.90 0.84
CA PHE A 12 -17.40 5.17 2.02
C PHE A 12 -18.32 5.58 3.18
N GLY A 13 -18.13 4.95 4.34
CA GLY A 13 -18.75 5.39 5.58
C GLY A 13 -17.97 6.53 6.23
N THR A 14 -18.47 7.02 7.38
CA THR A 14 -17.80 8.10 8.13
C THR A 14 -16.39 7.72 8.56
N ARG A 15 -16.18 6.46 8.96
CA ARG A 15 -14.86 5.94 9.36
C ARG A 15 -13.89 5.95 8.18
N GLU A 16 -14.31 5.42 7.04
CA GLU A 16 -13.48 5.33 5.84
C GLU A 16 -13.12 6.73 5.30
N ILE A 17 -14.03 7.70 5.43
CA ILE A 17 -13.75 9.10 5.09
C ILE A 17 -12.69 9.71 6.04
N GLU A 18 -12.72 9.36 7.32
CA GLU A 18 -11.73 9.82 8.30
C GLU A 18 -10.35 9.20 8.03
N GLU A 19 -10.29 7.90 7.75
CA GLU A 19 -9.06 7.21 7.33
C GLU A 19 -8.51 7.82 6.01
N ALA A 20 -9.37 8.10 5.03
CA ALA A 20 -8.97 8.77 3.80
C ALA A 20 -8.40 10.17 4.04
N LYS A 21 -8.99 10.93 4.96
CA LYS A 21 -8.50 12.27 5.34
C LYS A 21 -7.10 12.19 5.93
N GLU A 22 -6.86 11.21 6.80
CA GLU A 22 -5.54 10.99 7.40
C GLU A 22 -4.50 10.66 6.33
N LEU A 23 -4.77 9.66 5.48
CA LEU A 23 -3.89 9.29 4.36
C LEU A 23 -3.56 10.49 3.46
N LEU A 24 -4.57 11.25 3.05
CA LEU A 24 -4.39 12.42 2.19
C LEU A 24 -3.58 13.53 2.87
N SER A 25 -3.55 13.59 4.20
CA SER A 25 -2.72 14.56 4.91
C SER A 25 -1.21 14.29 4.76
N HIS A 26 -0.84 13.03 4.49
CA HIS A 26 0.53 12.57 4.24
C HIS A 26 0.90 12.43 2.76
N ILE A 27 0.03 12.80 1.81
CA ILE A 27 0.26 12.61 0.37
C ILE A 27 1.51 13.32 -0.18
N LYS A 28 2.10 14.27 0.54
CA LYS A 28 3.35 14.92 0.14
C LYS A 28 4.61 14.14 0.52
N GLU A 29 4.46 13.15 1.39
CA GLU A 29 5.55 12.28 1.86
C GLU A 29 5.75 11.07 0.94
N ILE A 30 4.78 10.76 0.08
CA ILE A 30 4.89 9.65 -0.86
C ILE A 30 5.59 10.08 -2.14
N GLU A 31 6.52 9.25 -2.60
CA GLU A 31 7.04 9.35 -3.96
C GLU A 31 6.15 8.58 -4.92
N SER A 32 5.27 9.30 -5.62
CA SER A 32 4.50 8.76 -6.73
C SER A 32 4.89 9.45 -8.04
N TYR A 33 5.01 8.65 -9.10
CA TYR A 33 5.33 9.15 -10.44
C TYR A 33 4.10 9.64 -11.21
N GLY A 34 2.91 9.68 -10.58
CA GLY A 34 1.66 9.92 -11.29
C GLY A 34 0.48 10.30 -10.42
N LYS A 35 -0.72 9.92 -10.89
CA LYS A 35 -1.98 10.21 -10.20
C LYS A 35 -2.18 9.20 -9.07
N VAL A 36 -2.43 9.72 -7.88
CA VAL A 36 -2.82 8.95 -6.70
C VAL A 36 -4.34 9.03 -6.49
N GLU A 37 -4.95 7.91 -6.13
CA GLU A 37 -6.38 7.78 -5.85
C GLU A 37 -6.61 7.15 -4.47
N VAL A 38 -7.68 7.58 -3.79
CA VAL A 38 -8.14 6.94 -2.56
C VAL A 38 -8.97 5.73 -2.94
N CYS A 39 -8.61 4.58 -2.40
CA CYS A 39 -9.29 3.31 -2.62
C CYS A 39 -9.82 2.76 -1.30
N PHE A 40 -10.96 2.08 -1.37
CA PHE A 40 -11.59 1.38 -0.25
C PHE A 40 -11.82 -0.09 -0.63
N ASN A 41 -11.25 -1.00 0.15
CA ASN A 41 -11.54 -2.42 0.06
C ASN A 41 -12.78 -2.74 0.91
N THR A 42 -13.89 -3.01 0.24
CA THR A 42 -15.21 -3.24 0.87
C THR A 42 -15.30 -4.54 1.66
N HIS A 43 -14.37 -5.47 1.44
CA HIS A 43 -14.32 -6.76 2.16
C HIS A 43 -13.49 -6.66 3.44
N SER A 44 -12.32 -6.03 3.37
CA SER A 44 -11.42 -5.90 4.53
C SER A 44 -11.73 -4.68 5.40
N GLY A 45 -12.39 -3.67 4.83
CA GLY A 45 -12.62 -2.41 5.51
C GLY A 45 -11.47 -1.41 5.41
N TYR A 46 -10.40 -1.72 4.65
CA TYR A 46 -9.21 -0.86 4.55
C TYR A 46 -9.38 0.26 3.53
N VAL A 47 -8.95 1.46 3.91
CA VAL A 47 -8.73 2.59 3.01
C VAL A 47 -7.24 2.76 2.77
N PHE A 48 -6.86 3.04 1.52
CA PHE A 48 -5.47 3.18 1.12
C PHE A 48 -5.33 4.13 -0.07
N LEU A 49 -4.11 4.61 -0.32
CA LEU A 49 -3.78 5.32 -1.55
C LEU A 49 -3.20 4.33 -2.56
N SER A 50 -3.59 4.46 -3.83
CA SER A 50 -2.98 3.70 -4.93
C SER A 50 -2.59 4.63 -6.06
N ASP A 51 -1.45 4.37 -6.70
CA ASP A 51 -1.08 5.02 -7.95
C ASP A 51 -1.43 4.18 -9.18
N GLU A 52 -1.10 4.70 -10.36
CA GLU A 52 -1.33 4.05 -11.65
C GLU A 52 -0.47 2.79 -11.88
N ASN A 53 0.58 2.59 -11.08
CA ASN A 53 1.44 1.41 -11.12
C ASN A 53 1.03 0.37 -10.07
N TYR A 54 -0.11 0.57 -9.41
CA TYR A 54 -0.59 -0.28 -8.32
C TYR A 54 0.35 -0.31 -7.10
N LYS A 55 1.21 0.72 -6.92
CA LYS A 55 1.83 0.94 -5.61
C LYS A 55 0.72 1.33 -4.63
N VAL A 56 0.78 0.78 -3.42
CA VAL A 56 -0.22 1.00 -2.37
C VAL A 56 0.45 1.67 -1.19
N TRP A 57 -0.19 2.68 -0.60
CA TRP A 57 0.27 3.29 0.64
C TRP A 57 -0.83 3.27 1.71
N MET A 58 -0.43 2.93 2.92
CA MET A 58 -1.29 2.81 4.09
C MET A 58 -0.65 3.50 5.30
N MET A 59 -1.46 3.82 6.31
CA MET A 59 -0.94 4.31 7.59
C MET A 59 -0.31 3.16 8.37
N ASN A 60 0.96 3.28 8.72
CA ASN A 60 1.68 2.42 9.66
C ASN A 60 1.96 3.21 10.95
N GLY A 61 1.00 3.17 11.88
CA GLY A 61 1.01 4.07 13.04
C GLY A 61 0.86 5.53 12.58
N ASP A 62 1.84 6.38 12.92
CA ASP A 62 1.81 7.82 12.62
C ASP A 62 2.46 8.20 11.27
N LYS A 63 2.84 7.21 10.45
CA LYS A 63 3.52 7.43 9.17
C LYS A 63 2.78 6.77 8.02
N ILE A 64 2.85 7.40 6.84
CA ILE A 64 2.46 6.73 5.60
C ILE A 64 3.63 5.86 5.12
N GLU A 65 3.34 4.61 4.76
CA GLU A 65 4.34 3.66 4.26
C GLU A 65 3.76 2.87 3.08
N GLU A 66 4.63 2.47 2.16
CA GLU A 66 4.24 1.58 1.05
C GLU A 66 3.90 0.19 1.58
N TRP A 67 2.79 -0.37 1.09
CA TRP A 67 2.36 -1.73 1.34
C TRP A 67 2.81 -2.63 0.18
N TYR A 68 3.60 -3.65 0.49
CA TYR A 68 4.17 -4.56 -0.48
C TYR A 68 3.37 -5.85 -0.55
N SER A 69 3.35 -6.47 -1.74
CA SER A 69 2.81 -7.81 -1.96
C SER A 69 3.82 -8.59 -2.78
N CYS A 70 4.34 -9.68 -2.21
CA CYS A 70 5.29 -10.54 -2.89
C CYS A 70 4.57 -11.28 -4.03
N PRO A 71 4.94 -11.07 -5.30
CA PRO A 71 4.20 -11.64 -6.43
C PRO A 71 4.40 -13.17 -6.57
N TYR A 72 5.29 -13.76 -5.76
CA TYR A 72 5.68 -15.16 -5.85
C TYR A 72 4.93 -16.03 -4.82
N CYS A 73 4.95 -15.64 -3.54
CA CYS A 73 4.27 -16.37 -2.46
C CYS A 73 2.98 -15.69 -1.96
N GLY A 74 2.73 -14.43 -2.36
CA GLY A 74 1.58 -13.65 -1.90
C GLY A 74 1.69 -13.14 -0.47
N HIS A 75 2.88 -13.19 0.15
CA HIS A 75 3.11 -12.52 1.44
C HIS A 75 3.01 -11.01 1.29
N GLU A 76 2.28 -10.35 2.18
CA GLU A 76 1.99 -8.92 2.11
C GLU A 76 2.31 -8.23 3.43
N GLY A 77 2.69 -6.96 3.36
CA GLY A 77 2.98 -6.16 4.56
C GLY A 77 3.75 -4.88 4.28
N PHE A 78 4.01 -4.13 5.35
CA PHE A 78 4.98 -3.03 5.34
C PHE A 78 6.39 -3.57 5.20
N LEU A 79 7.38 -2.71 4.89
CA LEU A 79 8.75 -3.18 4.60
C LEU A 79 9.34 -4.01 5.76
N GLY A 80 9.07 -3.60 7.00
CA GLY A 80 9.48 -4.32 8.20
C GLY A 80 8.81 -5.69 8.38
N ASP A 81 7.62 -5.88 7.80
CA ASP A 81 6.85 -7.12 7.83
C ASP A 81 7.16 -8.03 6.63
N MET A 82 7.89 -7.54 5.63
CA MET A 82 8.27 -8.30 4.44
C MET A 82 9.37 -9.32 4.69
N GLU A 83 9.99 -9.36 5.87
CA GLU A 83 10.88 -10.46 6.25
C GLU A 83 10.06 -11.73 6.54
N HIS A 84 10.03 -12.63 5.56
CA HIS A 84 9.36 -13.93 5.64
C HIS A 84 10.32 -15.03 5.18
N GLU A 85 10.04 -16.28 5.58
CA GLU A 85 10.78 -17.42 5.03
C GLU A 85 10.52 -17.49 3.51
N PRO A 86 11.54 -17.33 2.67
CA PRO A 86 11.33 -17.34 1.23
C PRO A 86 10.89 -18.74 0.81
N GLU A 87 9.78 -18.82 0.08
CA GLU A 87 9.35 -20.09 -0.53
C GLU A 87 10.31 -20.51 -1.66
N ASP A 88 10.98 -19.54 -2.30
CA ASP A 88 11.94 -19.77 -3.39
C ASP A 88 13.00 -18.63 -3.59
N GLU A 89 13.87 -18.80 -4.60
CA GLU A 89 14.90 -17.82 -4.98
C GLU A 89 14.31 -16.49 -5.47
N GLU A 90 13.10 -16.51 -6.03
CA GLU A 90 12.43 -15.35 -6.60
C GLU A 90 11.85 -14.44 -5.50
N CYS A 91 11.26 -15.03 -4.45
CA CYS A 91 10.89 -14.33 -3.21
C CYS A 91 12.11 -13.61 -2.61
N THR A 92 13.26 -14.30 -2.59
CA THR A 92 14.52 -13.74 -2.07
C THR A 92 15.00 -12.56 -2.92
N ARG A 93 14.88 -12.63 -4.24
CA ARG A 93 15.25 -11.54 -5.14
C ARG A 93 14.35 -10.33 -4.94
N TYR A 94 13.04 -10.53 -4.92
CA TYR A 94 12.06 -9.46 -4.70
C TYR A 94 12.29 -8.72 -3.37
N MET A 95 12.53 -9.45 -2.27
CA MET A 95 12.84 -8.85 -0.97
C MET A 95 14.08 -7.94 -1.01
N LYS A 96 15.09 -8.27 -1.82
CA LYS A 96 16.28 -7.41 -1.97
C LYS A 96 15.97 -6.17 -2.79
N GLU A 97 15.16 -6.29 -3.83
CA GLU A 97 14.77 -5.18 -4.70
C GLU A 97 13.95 -4.13 -3.91
N ILE A 98 12.97 -4.56 -3.12
CA ILE A 98 12.16 -3.61 -2.33
C ILE A 98 12.97 -2.92 -1.23
N LYS A 99 13.93 -3.63 -0.60
CA LYS A 99 14.85 -3.03 0.39
C LYS A 99 15.76 -2.00 -0.24
N GLN A 100 16.33 -2.29 -1.42
CA GLN A 100 17.15 -1.34 -2.16
C GLN A 100 16.36 -0.09 -2.56
N ARG A 101 15.11 -0.26 -3.00
CA ARG A 101 14.23 0.87 -3.35
C ARG A 101 13.93 1.74 -2.13
N ALA A 102 13.57 1.14 -1.00
CA ALA A 102 13.31 1.89 0.24
C ALA A 102 14.57 2.68 0.70
N ASP A 103 15.76 2.08 0.60
CA ASP A 103 17.02 2.74 0.93
C ASP A 103 17.38 3.91 -0.02
N GLU A 104 16.79 3.94 -1.23
CA GLU A 104 16.93 5.04 -2.20
C GLU A 104 15.93 6.16 -1.93
N GLU A 105 14.69 5.82 -1.53
CA GLU A 105 13.62 6.77 -1.20
C GLU A 105 13.88 7.53 0.13
N GLU A 106 14.66 6.98 1.07
CA GLU A 106 15.05 7.65 2.33
C GLU A 106 16.21 8.67 2.21
N LYS A 107 16.84 8.84 1.03
CA LYS A 107 18.02 9.71 0.83
C LYS A 107 17.70 11.11 0.31
#